data_AF-A0A433TJV8-F1
#
_entry.id   AF-A0A433TJV8-F1
#
_cell.length_a   1.000
_cell.length_b   1.000
_cell.length_c   1.000
_cell.angle_alpha   90.00
_cell.angle_beta   90.00
_cell.angle_gamma   90.00
#
_symmetry.space_group_name_H-M   'P 1'
#
loop_
_entity.id
_entity.type
_entity.pdbx_description
1 polymer ?
#
loop_
_entity_poly.entity_id
_entity_poly.type
_entity_poly.pdbx_seq_one_letter_code
_entity_poly.pdbx_strand_id
1 'polypeptide(L)'
;MGRGFLELVPDRTAATLLPLIQRYIAPGSIINSDGWAAYNNIDTLPVNPPYQHLVVIHDQNFVDPVTGACTNQVECYWKNCKSKFKQMAGVQSTTLESHLDEFLWRQEFGQTPQTALDNILLHLSQWYPV
;
A
#
# COMPACT_ATOMS: atom_id res chain seq x y z
N MET A 1 11.18 -1.23 -8.98
CA MET A 1 10.44 -0.63 -7.83
C MET A 1 10.18 -1.72 -6.82
N GLY A 2 10.04 -1.39 -5.53
CA GLY A 2 9.53 -2.35 -4.55
C GLY A 2 8.07 -2.72 -4.88
N ARG A 3 7.66 -3.94 -4.53
CA ARG A 3 6.25 -4.35 -4.60
C ARG A 3 5.50 -3.77 -3.41
N GLY A 4 4.24 -3.41 -3.63
CA GLY A 4 3.38 -2.88 -2.58
C GLY A 4 1.93 -3.30 -2.79
N PHE A 5 1.12 -2.95 -1.80
CA PHE A 5 -0.32 -3.14 -1.78
C PHE A 5 -0.99 -1.82 -1.44
N LEU A 6 -2.14 -1.54 -2.06
CA LEU A 6 -2.93 -0.34 -1.86
C LEU A 6 -4.39 -0.76 -1.74
N GLU A 7 -5.10 -0.20 -0.77
CA GLU A 7 -6.52 -0.43 -0.60
C GLU A 7 -7.21 0.90 -0.36
N LEU A 8 -8.36 1.09 -1.02
CA LEU A 8 -9.22 2.22 -0.75
C LEU A 8 -9.99 1.94 0.54
N VAL A 9 -9.77 2.77 1.56
CA VAL A 9 -10.42 2.64 2.86
C VAL A 9 -11.47 3.75 3.05
N PRO A 10 -12.58 3.46 3.76
CA PRO A 10 -13.65 4.46 3.99
C PRO A 10 -13.17 5.62 4.87
N ASP A 11 -12.26 5.35 5.82
CA ASP A 11 -11.64 6.35 6.67
C ASP A 11 -10.27 5.87 7.17
N ARG A 12 -9.55 6.76 7.88
CA ARG A 12 -8.21 6.51 8.42
C ARG A 12 -8.21 6.30 9.94
N THR A 13 -9.31 5.79 10.48
CA THR A 13 -9.43 5.54 11.93
C THR A 13 -8.72 4.24 12.32
N ALA A 14 -8.40 4.09 13.61
CA ALA A 14 -7.84 2.85 14.14
C ALA A 14 -8.80 1.66 13.93
N ALA A 15 -10.11 1.90 14.05
CA ALA A 15 -11.14 0.89 13.86
C ALA A 15 -11.16 0.32 12.43
N THR A 16 -10.79 1.13 11.45
CA THR A 16 -10.66 0.69 10.05
C THR A 16 -9.27 0.09 9.77
N LEU A 17 -8.19 0.74 10.21
CA LEU A 17 -6.83 0.38 9.80
C LEU A 17 -6.26 -0.83 10.56
N LEU A 18 -6.52 -0.97 11.86
CA LEU A 18 -5.93 -2.06 12.66
C LEU A 18 -6.40 -3.46 12.20
N PRO A 19 -7.70 -3.70 11.90
CA PRO A 19 -8.12 -4.98 11.33
C PRO A 19 -7.49 -5.28 9.97
N LEU A 20 -7.26 -4.26 9.13
CA LEU A 20 -6.60 -4.44 7.83
C LEU A 20 -5.13 -4.82 8.00
N ILE A 21 -4.42 -4.17 8.93
CA ILE A 21 -3.05 -4.54 9.28
C ILE A 21 -2.99 -6.01 9.72
N GLN A 22 -3.90 -6.42 10.62
CA GLN A 22 -3.97 -7.81 11.08
C GLN A 22 -4.29 -8.79 9.95
N ARG A 23 -5.14 -8.40 9.01
CA ARG A 23 -5.56 -9.24 7.89
C ARG A 23 -4.46 -9.47 6.86
N TYR A 24 -3.68 -8.43 6.54
CA TYR A 24 -2.74 -8.47 5.41
C TYR A 24 -1.28 -8.60 5.81
N ILE A 25 -0.90 -8.27 7.04
CA ILE A 25 0.49 -8.34 7.49
C ILE A 25 0.66 -9.57 8.38
N ALA A 26 1.61 -10.44 8.00
CA ALA A 26 1.91 -11.66 8.73
C ALA A 26 2.30 -11.38 10.20
N PRO A 27 1.79 -12.14 11.18
CA PRO A 27 2.22 -12.06 12.59
C PRO A 27 3.74 -12.10 12.74
N GLY A 28 4.28 -11.37 13.71
CA GLY A 28 5.73 -11.27 13.96
C GLY A 28 6.50 -10.33 13.03
N SER A 29 5.83 -9.67 12.08
CA SER A 29 6.47 -8.71 11.18
C SER A 29 6.92 -7.43 11.91
N ILE A 30 7.99 -6.81 11.38
CA ILE A 30 8.39 -5.45 11.74
C ILE A 30 7.59 -4.48 10.86
N ILE A 31 6.80 -3.61 11.51
CA ILE A 31 5.98 -2.60 10.83
C ILE A 31 6.61 -1.24 11.09
N ASN A 32 7.01 -0.55 10.01
CA ASN A 32 7.43 0.85 10.06
C ASN A 32 6.25 1.74 9.65
N SER A 33 5.85 2.70 10.47
CA SER A 33 4.82 3.69 10.13
C SER A 33 5.23 5.11 10.52
N ASP A 34 4.49 6.10 10.04
CA ASP A 34 4.54 7.45 10.60
C ASP A 34 3.87 7.49 12.00
N GLY A 35 3.98 8.63 12.67
CA GLY A 35 3.39 8.89 13.99
C GLY A 35 1.88 9.13 14.01
N TRP A 36 1.12 8.64 13.02
CA TRP A 36 -0.33 8.82 13.01
C TRP A 36 -1.01 8.02 14.13
N ALA A 37 -1.87 8.68 14.90
CA ALA A 37 -2.45 8.11 16.14
C ALA A 37 -3.26 6.82 15.93
N ALA A 38 -3.76 6.56 14.71
CA ALA A 38 -4.48 5.32 14.42
C ALA A 38 -3.60 4.06 14.51
N TYR A 39 -2.27 4.22 14.44
CA TYR A 39 -1.30 3.12 14.46
C TYR A 39 -0.79 2.78 15.88
N ASN A 40 -1.16 3.54 16.91
CA ASN A 40 -0.59 3.41 18.26
C ASN A 40 -0.77 2.04 18.93
N ASN A 41 -1.69 1.19 18.44
CA ASN A 41 -2.03 -0.09 19.06
C ASN A 41 -1.60 -1.30 18.22
N ILE A 42 -0.74 -1.12 17.21
CA ILE A 42 -0.31 -2.21 16.32
C ILE A 42 0.37 -3.34 17.10
N ASP A 43 1.28 -3.01 18.01
CA ASP A 43 2.02 -3.96 18.85
C ASP A 43 1.11 -4.72 19.85
N THR A 44 -0.06 -4.15 20.17
CA THR A 44 -1.06 -4.77 21.06
C THR A 44 -2.06 -5.70 20.36
N LEU A 45 -2.01 -5.80 19.02
CA LEU A 45 -2.95 -6.64 18.27
C LEU A 45 -2.83 -8.12 18.67
N PRO A 46 -3.95 -8.87 18.72
CA PRO A 46 -3.97 -10.25 19.18
C PRO A 46 -3.45 -11.20 18.09
N VAL A 47 -2.15 -11.12 17.81
CA VAL A 47 -1.42 -11.97 16.87
C VAL A 47 -0.25 -12.65 17.56
N ASN A 48 0.13 -13.83 17.08
CA ASN A 48 1.26 -14.58 17.61
C ASN A 48 2.15 -15.07 16.46
N PRO A 49 3.43 -14.65 16.38
CA PRO A 49 4.11 -13.70 17.28
C PRO A 49 3.55 -12.26 17.21
N PRO A 50 3.74 -11.42 18.25
CA PRO A 50 3.31 -10.02 18.23
C PRO A 50 4.09 -9.22 17.18
N TYR A 51 3.48 -8.15 16.66
CA TYR A 51 4.16 -7.23 15.76
C TYR A 51 5.26 -6.43 16.48
N GLN A 52 6.34 -6.11 15.77
CA GLN A 52 7.30 -5.10 16.21
C GLN A 52 6.98 -3.79 15.50
N HIS A 53 6.48 -2.80 16.22
CA HIS A 53 6.10 -1.51 15.64
C HIS A 53 7.22 -0.47 15.84
N LEU A 54 7.71 0.08 14.72
CA LEU A 54 8.69 1.15 14.68
C LEU A 54 8.02 2.40 14.09
N VAL A 55 8.15 3.53 14.79
CA VAL A 55 7.48 4.78 14.43
C VAL A 55 8.50 5.82 14.01
N VAL A 56 8.28 6.44 12.86
CA VAL A 56 9.07 7.57 12.36
C VAL A 56 8.29 8.84 12.61
N ILE A 57 8.85 9.74 13.42
CA ILE A 57 8.27 11.05 13.70
C ILE A 57 8.92 12.07 12.76
N HIS A 58 8.20 12.44 11.70
CA HIS A 58 8.69 13.33 10.64
C HIS A 58 9.07 14.73 11.10
N ASP A 59 8.56 15.20 12.25
CA ASP A 59 8.95 16.48 12.84
C ASP A 59 10.35 16.43 13.49
N GLN A 60 10.88 15.23 13.72
CA GLN A 60 12.15 15.02 14.40
C GLN A 60 13.22 14.49 13.44
N ASN A 61 12.93 13.43 12.69
CA ASN A 61 13.90 12.77 11.81
C ASN A 61 13.23 12.11 10.58
N PHE A 62 13.91 12.13 9.44
CA PHE A 62 13.50 11.39 8.21
C PHE A 62 13.88 9.90 8.27
N VAL A 63 14.86 9.57 9.08
CA VAL A 63 15.29 8.21 9.43
C VAL A 63 15.51 8.23 10.93
N ASP A 64 14.87 7.32 11.67
CA ASP A 64 15.11 7.22 13.10
C ASP A 64 16.59 6.84 13.34
N PRO A 65 17.39 7.67 14.04
CA PRO A 65 18.82 7.45 14.21
C PRO A 65 19.15 6.27 15.13
N VAL A 66 18.20 5.80 15.94
CA VAL A 66 18.37 4.69 16.88
C VAL A 66 17.94 3.38 16.24
N THR A 67 16.76 3.36 15.61
CA THR A 67 16.17 2.13 15.05
C THR A 67 16.48 1.92 13.57
N GLY A 68 16.90 2.98 12.86
CA GLY A 68 17.08 2.97 11.40
C GLY A 68 15.76 2.97 10.62
N ALA A 69 14.61 3.08 11.29
CA ALA A 69 13.30 3.07 10.66
C ALA A 69 13.13 4.25 9.69
N CYS A 70 12.59 3.98 8.50
CA CYS A 70 12.21 5.01 7.54
C CYS A 70 10.97 4.59 6.74
N THR A 71 10.19 5.57 6.28
CA THR A 71 8.98 5.39 5.45
C THR A 71 9.21 5.74 3.98
N ASN A 72 10.45 6.04 3.60
CA ASN A 72 10.84 6.50 2.26
C ASN A 72 10.34 5.61 1.13
N GLN A 73 10.39 4.29 1.32
CA GLN A 73 9.95 3.34 0.30
C GLN A 73 8.43 3.43 0.07
N VAL A 74 7.65 3.54 1.16
CA VAL A 74 6.20 3.71 1.10
C VAL A 74 5.84 5.06 0.47
N GLU A 75 6.55 6.13 0.83
CA GLU A 75 6.35 7.46 0.23
C GLU A 75 6.64 7.49 -1.27
N CYS A 76 7.75 6.87 -1.69
CA CYS A 76 8.09 6.73 -3.11
C CYS A 76 7.03 5.92 -3.86
N TYR A 77 6.54 4.84 -3.24
CA TYR A 77 5.50 4.00 -3.82
C TYR A 77 4.19 4.79 -4.02
N TRP A 78 3.74 5.52 -3.00
CA TRP A 78 2.60 6.44 -3.09
C TRP A 78 2.78 7.53 -4.14
N LYS A 79 3.98 8.10 -4.28
CA LYS A 79 4.30 9.07 -5.32
C LYS A 79 4.10 8.47 -6.72
N ASN A 80 4.54 7.24 -6.92
CA ASN A 80 4.42 6.55 -8.21
C ASN A 80 2.97 6.22 -8.56
N CYS A 81 2.20 5.70 -7.60
CA CYS A 81 0.76 5.48 -7.76
C CYS A 81 0.03 6.78 -8.17
N LYS A 82 0.29 7.88 -7.45
CA LYS A 82 -0.33 9.19 -7.72
C LYS A 82 0.18 9.89 -8.98
N SER A 83 1.25 9.40 -9.62
CA SER A 83 1.88 10.08 -10.76
C SER A 83 0.92 10.23 -11.94
N LYS A 84 0.16 9.17 -12.27
CA LYS A 84 -0.87 9.20 -13.31
C LYS A 84 -1.98 10.20 -12.99
N PHE A 85 -2.45 10.25 -11.74
CA PHE A 85 -3.49 11.18 -11.32
C PHE A 85 -3.04 12.63 -11.51
N LYS A 86 -1.78 12.93 -11.20
CA LYS A 86 -1.21 14.26 -11.41
C LYS A 86 -1.11 14.62 -12.89
N GLN A 87 -0.71 13.68 -13.74
CA GLN A 87 -0.66 13.90 -15.20
C GLN A 87 -2.05 14.17 -15.79
N MET A 88 -3.10 13.57 -15.22
CA MET A 88 -4.50 13.79 -15.62
C MET A 88 -5.15 15.04 -14.97
N ALA A 89 -4.38 15.84 -14.23
CA ALA A 89 -4.88 16.99 -13.45
C ALA A 89 -5.97 16.62 -12.41
N GLY A 90 -5.88 15.41 -11.86
CA GLY A 90 -6.85 14.82 -10.94
C GLY A 90 -7.63 13.67 -11.57
N VAL A 91 -8.37 12.96 -10.73
CA VAL A 91 -9.31 11.90 -11.14
C VAL A 91 -10.59 12.04 -10.32
N GLN A 92 -11.71 11.57 -10.85
CA GLN A 92 -12.95 11.51 -10.09
C GLN A 92 -12.82 10.44 -9.00
N SER A 93 -13.39 10.69 -7.82
CA SER A 93 -13.33 9.74 -6.70
C SER A 93 -13.97 8.39 -7.06
N THR A 94 -14.99 8.40 -7.92
CA THR A 94 -15.68 7.21 -8.42
C THR A 94 -14.81 6.29 -9.27
N THR A 95 -13.72 6.78 -9.85
CA THR A 95 -12.80 5.97 -10.66
C THR A 95 -11.53 5.60 -9.91
N LEU A 96 -11.34 6.10 -8.69
CA LEU A 96 -10.10 5.93 -7.93
C LEU A 96 -9.79 4.46 -7.68
N GLU A 97 -10.78 3.65 -7.29
CA GLU A 97 -10.63 2.21 -7.07
C GLU A 97 -10.12 1.51 -8.33
N SER A 98 -10.78 1.70 -9.47
CA SER A 98 -10.35 1.10 -10.74
C SER A 98 -8.92 1.48 -11.16
N HIS A 99 -8.48 2.69 -10.79
CA HIS A 99 -7.10 3.10 -11.05
C HIS A 99 -6.09 2.45 -10.10
N LEU A 100 -6.46 2.24 -8.84
CA LEU A 100 -5.62 1.49 -7.89
C LEU A 100 -5.49 0.04 -8.34
N ASP A 101 -6.59 -0.58 -8.77
CA ASP A 101 -6.60 -1.95 -9.31
C ASP A 101 -5.70 -2.05 -10.55
N GLU A 102 -5.81 -1.11 -11.49
CA GLU A 102 -4.96 -1.06 -12.68
C GLU A 102 -3.48 -0.91 -12.32
N PHE A 103 -3.17 -0.07 -11.33
CA PHE A 103 -1.81 0.16 -10.87
C PHE A 103 -1.21 -1.10 -10.23
N LEU A 104 -1.95 -1.77 -9.34
CA LEU A 104 -1.54 -3.03 -8.70
C LEU A 104 -1.44 -4.17 -9.71
N TRP A 105 -2.39 -4.26 -10.65
CA TRP A 105 -2.35 -5.24 -11.72
C TRP A 105 -1.11 -5.05 -12.61
N ARG A 106 -0.75 -3.81 -12.96
CA ARG A 106 0.47 -3.52 -13.72
C ARG A 106 1.75 -3.84 -12.96
N GLN A 107 1.77 -3.62 -11.64
CA GLN A 107 2.91 -4.01 -10.82
C GLN A 107 3.22 -5.50 -10.97
N GLU A 108 2.18 -6.34 -10.96
CA GLU A 108 2.33 -7.80 -10.97
C GLU A 108 2.48 -8.36 -12.39
N PHE A 109 1.68 -7.87 -13.34
CA PHE A 109 1.53 -8.48 -14.67
C PHE A 109 1.90 -7.55 -15.83
N GLY A 110 2.07 -6.26 -15.61
CA GLY A 110 2.14 -5.25 -16.66
C GLY A 110 3.42 -4.42 -16.67
N GLN A 111 4.58 -5.04 -16.39
CA GLN A 111 5.86 -4.33 -16.24
C GLN A 111 6.31 -3.56 -17.49
N THR A 112 5.89 -4.02 -18.68
CA THR A 112 6.07 -3.32 -19.95
C THR A 112 4.72 -3.11 -20.66
N PRO A 113 4.62 -2.16 -21.61
CA PRO A 113 3.40 -1.98 -22.40
C PRO A 113 2.99 -3.25 -23.15
N GLN A 114 3.95 -3.99 -23.69
CA GLN A 114 3.69 -5.23 -24.43
C GLN A 114 3.15 -6.33 -23.50
N THR A 115 3.86 -6.62 -22.40
CA THR A 115 3.40 -7.62 -21.43
C THR A 115 2.06 -7.26 -20.81
N ALA A 116 1.79 -5.96 -20.61
CA ALA A 116 0.49 -5.51 -20.14
C ALA A 116 -0.61 -5.77 -21.18
N LEU A 117 -0.35 -5.54 -22.47
CA LEU A 117 -1.34 -5.85 -23.50
C LEU A 117 -1.60 -7.36 -23.58
N ASP A 118 -0.54 -8.17 -23.59
CA ASP A 118 -0.68 -9.62 -23.71
C ASP A 118 -1.40 -10.22 -22.49
N ASN A 119 -1.01 -9.80 -21.29
CA ASN A 119 -1.61 -10.31 -20.06
C ASN A 119 -3.04 -9.83 -19.84
N ILE A 120 -3.42 -8.61 -20.24
CA ILE A 120 -4.82 -8.20 -20.08
C ILE A 120 -5.74 -9.01 -20.98
N LEU A 121 -5.32 -9.29 -22.23
CA LEU A 121 -6.09 -10.14 -23.14
C LEU A 121 -6.21 -11.57 -22.61
N LEU A 122 -5.11 -12.13 -22.11
CA LEU A 122 -5.09 -13.46 -21.49
C LEU A 122 -6.06 -13.53 -20.30
N HIS A 123 -5.95 -12.61 -19.34
CA HIS A 123 -6.81 -12.61 -18.15
C HIS A 123 -8.28 -12.39 -18.50
N LEU A 124 -8.60 -11.55 -19.48
CA LEU A 124 -9.96 -11.38 -19.97
C LEU A 124 -10.52 -12.69 -20.55
N SER A 125 -9.73 -13.41 -21.36
CA SER A 125 -10.15 -14.70 -21.91
C SER A 125 -10.36 -15.78 -20.86
N GLN A 126 -9.60 -15.74 -19.75
CA GLN A 126 -9.76 -16.66 -18.64
C GLN A 126 -11.03 -16.36 -17.81
N TRP A 127 -11.35 -15.08 -17.65
CA TRP A 127 -12.54 -14.66 -16.88
C TRP A 127 -13.85 -14.77 -17.65
N TYR A 128 -13.79 -14.58 -18.97
CA TYR A 128 -14.94 -14.64 -19.87
C TYR A 128 -14.69 -15.72 -20.94
N PRO A 129 -14.74 -17.02 -20.56
CA PRO A 129 -14.58 -18.10 -21.52
C PRO A 129 -15.76 -18.09 -22.52
N VAL A 130 -15.44 -18.30 -23.80
CA VAL A 130 -16.41 -18.41 -24.90
C VAL A 130 -16.98 -19.82 -24.96
#